data_AF-A0A7Y3K1E1-F1
#
_entry.id   AF-A0A7Y3K1E1-F1
#
_cell.length_a   1.000
_cell.length_b   1.000
_cell.length_c   1.000
_cell.angle_alpha   90.00
_cell.angle_beta   90.00
_cell.angle_gamma   90.00
#
_symmetry.space_group_name_H-M   'P 1'
#
loop_
_entity.id
_entity.type
_entity.pdbx_description
1 polymer ?
#
loop_
_entity_poly.entity_id
_entity_poly.type
_entity_poly.pdbx_seq_one_letter_code
_entity_poly.pdbx_strand_id
1 'polypeptide(L)'
;MDIQKIFSAIVAGKERVIGAAKNTPFLKAVDQDGNLSFRRPVEVYVDSPDLCLYFGGSSNLWFLSKEERNAPIAGTSWEDLGVARLPRPLPSQSVPAAAKELANKWKFRVTENYELDGLRSVLQRLQGITDFDRQQKTVLVLWGFLRNHLASNPQIFKGRCSWYHYKDRDGRFDSQIVECLQEAKWIPTKGGTLEKPGDVPKDDLLDDFAGDHELINILGMGTNTVKGKLTGIADNIGIPSAAVELISKNPKEFCRLWQKLTKPEFPTDRLENPARRQQRNAEHLANAPKKDYALRSRTVRISAGAIDKKTWLKEKYTNNSRQMVCQICKYEMPFRVPPGGEYYFEAVEALGDFRKENEAQYLALCPVCAARYKVFVKDSAKAVEKMRDDLKNAEGLEVPIKLGDFEGSIRFVETHLFDIRASLSPPSNVSNNDGEMERERKADQVV
;
A
#
# COMPACT_ATOMS: atom_id res chain seq x y z
N MET A 1 16.91 57.94 4.15
CA MET A 1 16.56 57.50 2.78
C MET A 1 15.10 57.85 2.57
N ASP A 2 14.76 58.49 1.45
CA ASP A 2 13.42 59.06 1.24
C ASP A 2 12.43 57.98 0.77
N ILE A 3 11.69 57.40 1.71
CA ILE A 3 10.72 56.33 1.48
C ILE A 3 9.68 56.72 0.40
N GLN A 4 9.35 58.02 0.28
CA GLN A 4 8.43 58.53 -0.74
C GLN A 4 9.02 58.42 -2.17
N LYS A 5 10.35 58.49 -2.33
CA LYS A 5 11.01 58.25 -3.63
C LYS A 5 10.97 56.78 -4.04
N ILE A 6 11.04 55.86 -3.06
CA ILE A 6 10.88 54.43 -3.32
C ILE A 6 9.44 54.14 -3.75
N PHE A 7 8.44 54.70 -3.05
CA PHE A 7 7.03 54.51 -3.39
C PHE A 7 6.64 55.11 -4.74
N SER A 8 7.07 56.32 -5.06
CA SER A 8 6.84 56.91 -6.39
C SER A 8 7.45 56.09 -7.53
N ALA A 9 8.61 55.47 -7.31
CA ALA A 9 9.24 54.55 -8.27
C ALA A 9 8.51 53.20 -8.38
N ILE A 10 7.85 52.74 -7.32
CA ILE A 10 6.99 51.54 -7.31
C ILE A 10 5.70 51.79 -8.09
N VAL A 11 5.04 52.93 -7.88
CA VAL A 11 3.82 53.34 -8.61
C VAL A 11 4.08 53.46 -10.12
N ALA A 12 5.30 53.80 -10.52
CA ALA A 12 5.72 53.83 -11.92
C ALA A 12 5.89 52.43 -12.57
N GLY A 13 5.55 51.33 -11.87
CA GLY A 13 5.33 50.01 -12.47
C GLY A 13 6.59 49.22 -12.84
N LYS A 14 7.77 49.56 -12.32
CA LYS A 14 8.99 48.80 -12.61
C LYS A 14 9.08 47.58 -11.69
N GLU A 15 8.67 46.39 -12.15
CA GLU A 15 8.78 45.12 -11.41
C GLU A 15 10.16 44.88 -10.78
N ARG A 16 11.24 45.29 -11.47
CA ARG A 16 12.62 45.25 -10.94
C ARG A 16 12.82 46.09 -9.68
N VAL A 17 12.15 47.23 -9.56
CA VAL A 17 12.20 48.12 -8.39
C VAL A 17 11.49 47.48 -7.20
N ILE A 18 10.34 46.85 -7.42
CA ILE A 18 9.61 46.12 -6.37
C ILE A 18 10.45 44.93 -5.87
N GLY A 19 11.04 44.15 -6.78
CA GLY A 19 11.92 43.03 -6.41
C GLY A 19 13.17 43.46 -5.63
N ALA A 20 13.78 44.59 -6.01
CA ALA A 20 14.90 45.17 -5.28
C ALA A 20 14.45 45.67 -3.88
N ALA A 21 13.32 46.37 -3.81
CA ALA A 21 12.76 46.87 -2.55
C ALA A 21 12.51 45.72 -1.56
N LYS A 22 11.85 44.63 -1.99
CA LYS A 22 11.59 43.43 -1.15
C LYS A 22 12.83 42.92 -0.41
N ASN A 23 14.00 43.02 -1.05
CA ASN A 23 15.25 42.47 -0.55
C ASN A 23 16.21 43.51 0.04
N THR A 24 15.82 44.79 0.08
CA THR A 24 16.67 45.86 0.61
C THR A 24 16.24 46.20 2.05
N PRO A 25 17.18 46.29 3.01
CA PRO A 25 16.86 46.69 4.37
C PRO A 25 16.59 48.20 4.42
N PHE A 26 15.32 48.59 4.40
CA PHE A 26 14.90 49.98 4.50
C PHE A 26 13.70 50.21 5.41
N LEU A 27 13.04 49.14 5.85
CA LEU A 27 11.83 49.22 6.63
C LEU A 27 12.17 49.29 8.11
N LYS A 28 11.74 50.35 8.80
CA LYS A 28 11.95 50.48 10.25
C LYS A 28 11.03 49.51 10.99
N ALA A 29 11.65 48.54 11.67
CA ALA A 29 10.97 47.49 12.42
C ALA A 29 11.43 47.48 13.88
N VAL A 30 10.56 46.97 14.75
CA VAL A 30 10.75 46.82 16.20
C VAL A 30 10.74 45.33 16.53
N ASP A 31 11.69 44.85 17.33
CA ASP A 31 11.64 43.48 17.85
C ASP A 31 10.80 43.37 19.14
N GLN A 32 10.72 42.17 19.74
CA GLN A 32 9.93 41.96 20.97
C GLN A 32 10.52 42.70 22.20
N ASP A 33 11.79 43.06 22.16
CA ASP A 33 12.49 43.78 23.24
C ASP A 33 12.40 45.31 23.07
N GLY A 34 11.79 45.78 21.98
CA GLY A 34 11.64 47.20 21.67
C GLY A 34 12.83 47.79 20.91
N ASN A 35 13.79 46.97 20.47
CA ASN A 35 14.93 47.45 19.69
C ASN A 35 14.49 47.82 18.28
N LEU A 36 15.01 48.94 17.79
CA LEU A 36 14.73 49.44 16.44
C LEU A 36 15.83 49.04 15.46
N SER A 37 15.44 48.53 14.30
CA SER A 37 16.39 48.22 13.22
C SER A 37 15.74 48.38 11.84
N PHE A 38 16.56 48.63 10.83
CA PHE A 38 16.13 48.59 9.43
C PHE A 38 16.21 47.15 8.91
N ARG A 39 15.07 46.63 8.46
CA ARG A 39 14.92 45.25 8.00
C ARG A 39 14.42 45.19 6.57
N ARG A 40 14.63 44.03 5.94
CA ARG A 40 14.03 43.75 4.63
C ARG A 40 12.53 43.53 4.83
N PRO A 41 11.65 44.07 3.98
CA PRO A 41 10.21 43.83 4.09
C PRO A 41 9.82 42.34 4.25
N VAL A 42 10.53 41.44 3.56
CA VAL A 42 10.31 39.98 3.63
C VAL A 42 10.70 39.34 4.98
N GLU A 43 11.36 40.08 5.88
CA GLU A 43 11.69 39.65 7.25
C GLU A 43 10.72 40.23 8.30
N VAL A 44 9.81 41.10 7.88
CA VAL A 44 8.96 41.87 8.80
C VAL A 44 7.52 41.36 8.77
N TYR A 45 6.90 41.39 9.94
CA TYR A 45 5.49 41.10 10.15
C TYR A 45 4.71 42.37 10.47
N VAL A 46 3.41 42.40 10.16
CA VAL A 46 2.53 43.46 10.64
C VAL A 46 2.35 43.33 12.16
N ASP A 47 2.47 44.44 12.88
CA ASP A 47 2.16 44.49 14.31
C ASP A 47 0.65 44.29 14.53
N SER A 48 0.27 43.07 14.92
CA SER A 48 -1.11 42.69 15.22
C SER A 48 -1.18 41.88 16.52
N PRO A 49 -2.25 42.03 17.32
CA PRO A 49 -2.41 41.26 18.56
C PRO A 49 -2.28 39.74 18.34
N ASP A 50 -2.83 39.22 17.24
CA ASP A 50 -2.80 37.80 16.90
C ASP A 50 -1.38 37.32 16.59
N LEU A 51 -0.62 38.04 15.76
CA LEU A 51 0.77 37.67 15.48
C LEU A 51 1.64 37.79 16.74
N CYS A 52 1.43 38.80 17.57
CA CYS A 52 2.12 38.95 18.85
C CYS A 52 1.80 37.78 19.79
N LEU A 53 0.54 37.31 19.85
CA LEU A 53 0.14 36.16 20.65
C LEU A 53 0.77 34.85 20.11
N TYR A 54 0.74 34.65 18.79
CA TYR A 54 1.28 33.47 18.12
C TYR A 54 2.81 33.39 18.24
N PHE A 55 3.52 34.50 18.16
CA PHE A 55 4.98 34.54 18.23
C PHE A 55 5.55 34.81 19.62
N GLY A 56 4.70 35.01 20.64
CA GLY A 56 5.13 35.41 21.98
C GLY A 56 6.29 34.57 22.52
N GLY A 57 7.36 35.25 22.98
CA GLY A 57 8.55 34.61 23.54
C GLY A 57 9.55 34.09 22.51
N SER A 58 9.35 34.37 21.22
CA SER A 58 10.32 34.03 20.17
C SER A 58 11.34 35.15 20.01
N SER A 59 12.63 34.81 20.10
CA SER A 59 13.71 35.74 19.77
C SER A 59 13.89 35.84 18.24
N ASN A 60 14.33 37.01 17.77
CA ASN A 60 14.60 37.31 16.35
C ASN A 60 13.38 37.55 15.42
N LEU A 61 12.29 38.11 15.94
CA LEU A 61 11.15 38.54 15.11
C LEU A 61 11.05 40.06 15.05
N TRP A 62 10.65 40.56 13.89
CA TRP A 62 10.58 41.99 13.60
C TRP A 62 9.18 42.36 13.16
N PHE A 63 8.58 43.31 13.87
CA PHE A 63 7.28 43.88 13.57
C PHE A 63 7.42 45.27 12.98
N LEU A 64 6.53 45.62 12.07
CA LEU A 64 6.47 46.95 11.47
C LEU A 64 6.33 48.02 12.58
N SER A 65 7.22 49.01 12.59
CA SER A 65 7.16 50.08 13.59
C SER A 65 5.87 50.91 13.45
N LYS A 66 5.40 51.50 14.55
CA LYS A 66 4.19 52.36 14.56
C LYS A 66 4.29 53.53 13.59
N GLU A 67 5.49 54.08 13.41
CA GLU A 67 5.76 55.17 12.47
C GLU A 67 5.48 54.72 11.02
N GLU A 68 6.06 53.60 10.60
CA GLU A 68 5.89 53.06 9.25
C GLU A 68 4.47 52.55 8.98
N ARG A 69 3.82 51.97 10.00
CA ARG A 69 2.43 51.51 9.88
C ARG A 69 1.47 52.65 9.53
N ASN A 70 1.71 53.84 10.08
CA ASN A 70 0.88 55.02 9.86
C ASN A 70 1.34 55.86 8.65
N ALA A 71 2.49 55.52 8.05
CA ALA A 71 2.99 56.24 6.89
C ALA A 71 2.11 55.99 5.67
N PRO A 72 1.67 57.03 4.94
CA PRO A 72 0.89 56.87 3.72
C PRO A 72 1.74 56.19 2.65
N ILE A 73 1.24 55.07 2.12
CA ILE A 73 1.82 54.37 1.00
C ILE A 73 0.98 54.64 -0.24
N ALA A 74 1.50 55.43 -1.17
CA ALA A 74 0.79 55.73 -2.40
C ALA A 74 0.80 54.50 -3.33
N GLY A 75 -0.39 54.00 -3.68
CA GLY A 75 -0.60 53.04 -4.76
C GLY A 75 -0.04 51.62 -4.56
N THR A 76 0.39 51.25 -3.35
CA THR A 76 0.83 49.90 -3.00
C THR A 76 0.57 49.64 -1.51
N SER A 77 0.74 48.40 -1.05
CA SER A 77 0.59 48.02 0.35
C SER A 77 1.89 47.45 0.93
N TRP A 78 1.99 47.39 2.25
CA TRP A 78 3.14 46.74 2.90
C TRP A 78 3.24 45.25 2.53
N GLU A 79 2.10 44.60 2.26
CA GLU A 79 2.01 43.21 1.82
C GLU A 79 2.56 43.02 0.40
N ASP A 80 2.32 43.96 -0.51
CA ASP A 80 2.90 43.95 -1.86
C ASP A 80 4.43 43.97 -1.80
N LEU A 81 4.97 44.70 -0.81
CA LEU A 81 6.39 44.75 -0.49
C LEU A 81 6.88 43.54 0.31
N GLY A 82 6.02 42.62 0.69
CA GLY A 82 6.39 41.35 1.33
C GLY A 82 6.32 41.35 2.84
N VAL A 83 5.82 42.40 3.50
CA VAL A 83 5.51 42.39 4.94
C VAL A 83 4.36 41.41 5.19
N ALA A 84 4.53 40.46 6.11
CA ALA A 84 3.57 39.38 6.29
C ALA A 84 2.51 39.69 7.34
N ARG A 85 1.27 39.28 7.05
CA ARG A 85 0.12 39.28 8.00
C ARG A 85 -0.17 37.92 8.61
N LEU A 86 0.47 36.87 8.11
CA LEU A 86 0.34 35.50 8.56
C LEU A 86 1.73 34.93 8.82
N PRO A 87 1.90 33.96 9.74
CA PRO A 87 3.15 33.22 9.86
C PRO A 87 3.56 32.63 8.50
N ARG A 88 4.83 32.76 8.13
CA ARG A 88 5.28 32.41 6.77
C ARG A 88 5.44 30.90 6.60
N PRO A 89 4.97 30.32 5.48
CA PRO A 89 5.40 29.00 5.05
C PRO A 89 6.87 29.08 4.59
N LEU A 90 7.75 28.33 5.24
CA LEU A 90 9.18 28.26 4.94
C LEU A 90 9.49 26.91 4.28
N PRO A 91 10.33 26.85 3.24
CA PRO A 91 10.76 25.59 2.66
C PRO A 91 11.45 24.71 3.69
N SER A 92 11.07 23.43 3.75
CA SER A 92 11.69 22.43 4.62
C SER A 92 12.36 21.34 3.79
N GLN A 93 13.53 20.88 4.24
CA GLN A 93 14.20 19.71 3.66
C GLN A 93 13.87 18.42 4.43
N SER A 94 12.98 18.48 5.41
CA SER A 94 12.61 17.29 6.16
C SER A 94 11.91 16.27 5.26
N VAL A 95 12.20 15.00 5.52
CA VAL A 95 11.58 13.87 4.84
C VAL A 95 10.65 13.18 5.83
N PRO A 96 9.35 13.04 5.52
CA PRO A 96 8.39 12.26 6.30
C PRO A 96 8.91 10.87 6.61
N ALA A 97 8.57 10.31 7.78
CA ALA A 97 8.94 8.93 8.11
C ALA A 97 8.43 7.92 7.07
N ALA A 98 7.19 8.08 6.62
CA ALA A 98 6.59 7.24 5.56
C ALA A 98 7.33 7.35 4.21
N ALA A 99 7.92 8.52 3.92
CA ALA A 99 8.72 8.75 2.72
C ALA A 99 10.14 8.20 2.84
N LYS A 100 10.72 8.12 4.05
CA LYS A 100 12.07 7.56 4.29
C LYS A 100 12.16 6.08 3.94
N GLU A 101 11.11 5.28 4.21
CA GLU A 101 11.09 3.87 3.82
C GLU A 101 11.12 3.68 2.29
N LEU A 102 10.40 4.52 1.56
CA LEU A 102 10.42 4.54 0.09
C LEU A 102 11.77 5.07 -0.44
N ALA A 103 12.37 6.03 0.26
CA ALA A 103 13.64 6.64 -0.10
C ALA A 103 14.83 5.68 -0.06
N ASN A 104 14.80 4.68 0.83
CA ASN A 104 15.86 3.68 0.91
C ASN A 104 15.84 2.69 -0.26
N LYS A 105 14.73 2.59 -1.00
CA LYS A 105 14.53 1.60 -2.07
C LYS A 105 14.67 2.18 -3.49
N TRP A 106 14.44 3.49 -3.66
CA TRP A 106 14.45 4.18 -4.96
C TRP A 106 15.19 5.52 -4.86
N LYS A 107 15.62 6.10 -5.99
CA LYS A 107 16.18 7.47 -6.02
C LYS A 107 15.09 8.51 -5.73
N PHE A 108 14.70 8.61 -4.47
CA PHE A 108 13.66 9.49 -3.95
C PHE A 108 14.23 10.89 -3.68
N ARG A 109 13.46 11.92 -4.05
CA ARG A 109 13.77 13.32 -3.75
C ARG A 109 12.51 14.03 -3.30
N VAL A 110 12.59 14.74 -2.18
CA VAL A 110 11.59 15.74 -1.82
C VAL A 110 11.82 16.96 -2.70
N THR A 111 10.79 17.37 -3.43
CA THR A 111 10.85 18.53 -4.32
C THR A 111 10.23 19.76 -3.66
N GLU A 112 9.19 19.57 -2.85
CA GLU A 112 8.54 20.64 -2.10
C GLU A 112 8.14 20.11 -0.71
N ASN A 113 8.43 20.85 0.35
CA ASN A 113 7.90 20.64 1.69
C ASN A 113 7.96 21.97 2.45
N TYR A 114 7.06 22.17 3.39
CA TYR A 114 6.91 23.44 4.08
C TYR A 114 6.78 23.23 5.59
N GLU A 115 7.41 24.11 6.34
CA GLU A 115 7.14 24.36 7.76
C GLU A 115 6.50 25.75 7.92
N LEU A 116 5.82 26.01 9.03
CA LEU A 116 5.22 27.31 9.31
C LEU A 116 6.08 28.02 10.35
N ASP A 117 6.51 29.24 10.04
CA ASP A 117 7.39 30.04 10.91
C ASP A 117 6.78 30.16 12.32
N GLY A 118 7.59 29.93 13.36
CA GLY A 118 7.16 29.94 14.76
C GLY A 118 6.22 28.81 15.21
N LEU A 119 5.80 27.87 14.35
CA LEU A 119 4.80 26.85 14.70
C LEU A 119 5.24 25.97 15.86
N ARG A 120 6.49 25.48 15.83
CA ARG A 120 7.02 24.64 16.92
C ARG A 120 7.10 25.42 18.23
N SER A 121 7.48 26.69 18.18
CA SER A 121 7.57 27.57 19.34
C SER A 121 6.21 27.79 20.01
N VAL A 122 5.15 28.05 19.23
CA VAL A 122 3.79 28.20 19.79
C VAL A 122 3.26 26.88 20.36
N LEU A 123 3.46 25.76 19.67
CA LEU A 123 3.02 24.44 20.16
C LEU A 123 3.73 24.05 21.47
N GLN A 124 5.03 24.30 21.57
CA GLN A 124 5.79 24.06 22.79
C GLN A 124 5.32 24.97 23.93
N ARG A 125 5.12 26.25 23.65
CA ARG A 125 4.67 27.23 24.65
C ARG A 125 3.27 26.94 25.18
N LEU A 126 2.36 26.44 24.35
CA LEU A 126 1.02 26.02 24.78
C LEU A 126 1.07 25.02 25.94
N GLN A 127 2.07 24.12 25.97
CA GLN A 127 2.24 23.16 27.07
C GLN A 127 2.66 23.81 28.39
N GLY A 128 3.28 25.01 28.33
CA GLY A 128 3.74 25.75 29.51
C GLY A 128 2.75 26.77 30.04
N ILE A 129 1.63 27.02 29.34
CA ILE A 129 0.58 27.93 29.82
C ILE A 129 -0.31 27.17 30.80
N THR A 130 -0.40 27.64 32.04
CA THR A 130 -1.25 27.03 33.09
C THR A 130 -2.71 27.43 33.02
N ASP A 131 -3.00 28.58 32.40
CA ASP A 131 -4.35 29.12 32.24
C ASP A 131 -4.99 28.61 30.94
N PHE A 132 -6.05 27.81 31.07
CA PHE A 132 -6.74 27.20 29.94
C PHE A 132 -7.41 28.23 29.01
N ASP A 133 -7.93 29.35 29.54
CA ASP A 133 -8.51 30.41 28.71
C ASP A 133 -7.44 31.04 27.79
N ARG A 134 -6.25 31.27 28.33
CA ARG A 134 -5.10 31.75 27.56
C ARG A 134 -4.59 30.71 26.55
N GLN A 135 -4.64 29.42 26.86
CA GLN A 135 -4.37 28.35 25.90
C GLN A 135 -5.38 28.41 24.75
N GLN A 136 -6.68 28.43 25.05
CA GLN A 136 -7.75 28.46 24.05
C GLN A 136 -7.64 29.68 23.15
N LYS A 137 -7.40 30.88 23.70
CA LYS A 137 -7.14 32.09 22.89
C LYS A 137 -5.97 31.95 21.94
N THR A 138 -4.86 31.36 22.40
CA THR A 138 -3.68 31.13 21.56
C THR A 138 -3.96 30.10 20.46
N VAL A 139 -4.72 29.05 20.78
CA VAL A 139 -5.14 28.03 19.82
C VAL A 139 -6.07 28.62 18.76
N LEU A 140 -7.04 29.45 19.14
CA LEU A 140 -7.96 30.10 18.19
C LEU A 140 -7.21 30.99 17.20
N VAL A 141 -6.16 31.68 17.64
CA VAL A 141 -5.28 32.45 16.75
C VAL A 141 -4.53 31.55 15.77
N LEU A 142 -3.91 30.47 16.27
CA LEU A 142 -3.24 29.48 15.40
C LEU A 142 -4.24 28.90 14.38
N TRP A 143 -5.42 28.47 14.83
CA TRP A 143 -6.48 27.94 13.98
C TRP A 143 -6.91 28.95 12.92
N GLY A 144 -7.10 30.22 13.30
CA GLY A 144 -7.37 31.33 12.39
C GLY A 144 -6.31 31.48 11.30
N PHE A 145 -5.02 31.39 11.63
CA PHE A 145 -3.96 31.42 10.63
C PHE A 145 -3.96 30.21 9.70
N LEU A 146 -4.25 29.01 10.22
CA LEU A 146 -4.39 27.81 9.38
C LEU A 146 -5.56 27.96 8.39
N ARG A 147 -6.71 28.51 8.83
CA ARG A 147 -7.84 28.80 7.94
C ARG A 147 -7.48 29.79 6.83
N ASN A 148 -6.79 30.87 7.18
CA ASN A 148 -6.34 31.87 6.21
C ASN A 148 -5.38 31.28 5.18
N HIS A 149 -4.45 30.42 5.61
CA HIS A 149 -3.56 29.70 4.70
C HIS A 149 -4.30 28.69 3.84
N LEU A 150 -5.30 27.99 4.38
CA LEU A 150 -6.11 27.05 3.63
C LEU A 150 -6.89 27.75 2.52
N ALA A 151 -7.45 28.93 2.81
CA ALA A 151 -8.18 29.73 1.83
C ALA A 151 -7.29 30.34 0.74
N SER A 152 -6.05 30.71 1.08
CA SER A 152 -5.16 31.45 0.18
C SER A 152 -4.13 30.57 -0.56
N ASN A 153 -3.57 29.57 0.11
CA ASN A 153 -2.56 28.68 -0.44
C ASN A 153 -2.62 27.27 0.20
N PRO A 154 -3.62 26.45 -0.17
CA PRO A 154 -3.80 25.11 0.41
C PRO A 154 -2.63 24.14 0.10
N GLN A 155 -1.76 24.46 -0.86
CA GLN A 155 -0.64 23.59 -1.23
C GLN A 155 0.42 23.49 -0.12
N ILE A 156 0.49 24.45 0.81
CA ILE A 156 1.49 24.41 1.89
C ILE A 156 1.26 23.25 2.87
N PHE A 157 0.05 22.69 2.90
CA PHE A 157 -0.31 21.53 3.72
C PHE A 157 0.13 20.19 3.10
N LYS A 158 0.70 20.22 1.88
CA LYS A 158 1.18 19.03 1.18
C LYS A 158 2.63 19.20 0.76
N GLY A 159 3.43 18.16 0.97
CA GLY A 159 4.73 18.02 0.35
C GLY A 159 4.64 17.26 -0.98
N ARG A 160 5.65 17.43 -1.82
CA ARG A 160 5.84 16.72 -3.09
C ARG A 160 7.15 15.99 -3.10
N CYS A 161 7.13 14.80 -3.68
CA CYS A 161 8.31 14.02 -3.94
C CYS A 161 8.30 13.46 -5.36
N SER A 162 9.49 13.21 -5.87
CA SER A 162 9.73 12.54 -7.13
C SER A 162 10.62 11.33 -6.90
N TRP A 163 10.36 10.22 -7.60
CA TRP A 163 11.27 9.08 -7.63
C TRP A 163 11.28 8.42 -9.01
N TYR A 164 12.41 7.77 -9.32
CA TYR A 164 12.56 7.01 -10.56
C TYR A 164 12.30 5.52 -10.34
N HIS A 165 11.34 4.96 -11.08
CA HIS A 165 11.13 3.53 -11.20
C HIS A 165 10.68 3.18 -12.62
N TYR A 166 11.64 2.87 -13.50
CA TYR A 166 11.51 2.70 -14.96
C TYR A 166 11.01 3.94 -15.72
N LYS A 167 10.37 4.90 -15.04
CA LYS A 167 10.03 6.24 -15.47
C LYS A 167 9.93 7.17 -14.25
N ASP A 168 9.90 8.47 -14.50
CA ASP A 168 9.66 9.47 -13.46
C ASP A 168 8.25 9.30 -12.88
N ARG A 169 8.19 9.37 -11.54
CA ARG A 169 6.97 9.30 -10.75
C ARG A 169 6.98 10.46 -9.77
N ASP A 170 5.81 11.02 -9.57
CA ASP A 170 5.57 12.05 -8.57
C ASP A 170 4.54 11.56 -7.55
N GLY A 171 4.70 12.01 -6.31
CA GLY A 171 3.80 11.71 -5.21
C GLY A 171 3.61 12.93 -4.33
N ARG A 172 2.54 12.87 -3.54
CA ARG A 172 2.21 13.88 -2.53
C ARG A 172 2.16 13.22 -1.16
N PHE A 173 2.54 13.99 -0.14
CA PHE A 173 2.52 13.58 1.25
C PHE A 173 2.09 14.76 2.13
N ASP A 174 1.85 14.53 3.42
CA ASP A 174 1.48 15.59 4.36
C ASP A 174 2.70 16.45 4.70
N SER A 175 2.59 17.78 4.61
CA SER A 175 3.75 18.65 4.85
C SER A 175 4.23 18.63 6.30
N GLN A 176 5.42 19.18 6.55
CA GLN A 176 5.95 19.29 7.90
C GLN A 176 5.03 20.12 8.82
N ILE A 177 4.25 21.06 8.28
CA ILE A 177 3.18 21.76 9.01
C ILE A 177 2.17 20.75 9.57
N VAL A 178 1.64 19.89 8.71
CA VAL A 178 0.60 18.91 9.08
C VAL A 178 1.15 17.89 10.07
N GLU A 179 2.35 17.34 9.82
CA GLU A 179 3.00 16.40 10.74
C GLU A 179 3.21 17.02 12.13
N CYS A 180 3.70 18.27 12.21
CA CYS A 180 3.89 18.94 13.49
C CYS A 180 2.56 19.18 14.24
N LEU A 181 1.50 19.54 13.52
CA LEU A 181 0.17 19.76 14.11
C LEU A 181 -0.46 18.45 14.59
N GLN A 182 -0.31 17.34 13.85
CA GLN A 182 -0.88 16.04 14.21
C GLN A 182 -0.20 15.42 15.45
N GLU A 183 1.10 15.66 15.63
CA GLU A 183 1.85 15.06 16.74
C GLU A 183 1.86 15.86 18.04
N ALA A 184 1.47 17.14 18.00
CA ALA A 184 1.41 18.00 19.17
C ALA A 184 0.04 17.95 19.86
N LYS A 185 0.01 18.16 21.18
CA LYS A 185 -1.22 18.36 21.95
C LYS A 185 -1.62 19.83 21.92
N TRP A 186 -2.61 20.22 21.14
CA TRP A 186 -2.97 21.63 20.99
C TRP A 186 -4.44 21.88 20.72
N ILE A 187 -5.25 20.84 20.54
CA ILE A 187 -6.69 21.00 20.37
C ILE A 187 -7.36 20.99 21.76
N PRO A 188 -8.05 22.06 22.15
CA PRO A 188 -8.81 22.10 23.39
C PRO A 188 -10.04 21.19 23.32
N THR A 189 -10.26 20.44 24.39
CA THR A 189 -11.43 19.57 24.60
C THR A 189 -12.47 20.26 25.49
N LYS A 190 -13.72 19.78 25.49
CA LYS A 190 -14.74 20.25 26.46
C LYS A 190 -14.35 19.90 27.89
N GLY A 191 -13.50 18.88 28.07
CA GLY A 191 -12.91 18.50 29.36
C GLY A 191 -11.85 19.45 29.92
N GLY A 192 -11.47 20.51 29.20
CA GLY A 192 -10.50 21.50 29.68
C GLY A 192 -9.03 21.06 29.55
N THR A 193 -8.73 20.15 28.62
CA THR A 193 -7.36 19.69 28.33
C THR A 193 -6.99 19.96 26.87
N LEU A 194 -5.69 19.97 26.57
CA LEU A 194 -5.19 19.97 25.19
C LEU A 194 -4.83 18.55 24.78
N GLU A 195 -5.38 18.09 23.67
CA GLU A 195 -5.10 16.78 23.10
C GLU A 195 -4.58 16.88 21.66
N LYS A 196 -4.05 15.75 21.14
CA LYS A 196 -3.65 15.68 19.74
C LYS A 196 -4.90 15.69 18.85
N PRO A 197 -4.85 16.30 17.66
CA PRO A 197 -5.99 16.31 16.75
C PRO A 197 -6.64 14.94 16.51
N GLY A 198 -5.83 13.90 16.30
CA GLY A 198 -6.31 12.53 16.06
C GLY A 198 -6.96 11.86 17.28
N ASP A 199 -6.68 12.35 18.49
CA ASP A 199 -7.14 11.76 19.75
C ASP A 199 -8.44 12.41 20.27
N VAL A 200 -8.88 13.54 19.69
CA VAL A 200 -10.11 14.24 20.11
C VAL A 200 -11.35 13.56 19.54
N PRO A 201 -12.26 13.02 20.39
CA PRO A 201 -13.55 12.52 19.95
C PRO A 201 -14.40 13.62 19.33
N LYS A 202 -15.23 13.28 18.32
CA LYS A 202 -16.08 14.27 17.62
C LYS A 202 -16.99 15.05 18.57
N ASP A 203 -17.51 14.39 19.60
CA ASP A 203 -18.46 14.99 20.56
C ASP A 203 -17.76 15.89 21.59
N ASP A 204 -16.43 15.78 21.72
CA ASP A 204 -15.59 16.53 22.67
C ASP A 204 -14.91 17.75 22.04
N LEU A 205 -15.11 17.96 20.73
CA LEU A 205 -14.61 19.13 20.02
C LEU A 205 -15.43 20.38 20.39
N LEU A 206 -14.75 21.50 20.68
CA LEU A 206 -15.41 22.78 20.92
C LEU A 206 -16.04 23.34 19.63
N ASP A 207 -17.15 24.08 19.77
CA ASP A 207 -17.95 24.58 18.65
C ASP A 207 -17.17 25.50 17.70
N ASP A 208 -16.19 26.25 18.23
CA ASP A 208 -15.31 27.13 17.45
C ASP A 208 -14.52 26.41 16.35
N PHE A 209 -14.35 25.08 16.45
CA PHE A 209 -13.57 24.27 15.51
C PHE A 209 -14.45 23.40 14.60
N ALA A 210 -15.70 23.14 14.98
CA ALA A 210 -16.54 22.10 14.37
C ALA A 210 -16.94 22.38 12.90
N GLY A 211 -16.97 23.65 12.49
CA GLY A 211 -17.37 24.08 11.14
C GLY A 211 -16.30 23.93 10.06
N ASP A 212 -15.03 23.73 10.43
CA ASP A 212 -13.91 23.76 9.49
C ASP A 212 -13.57 22.36 8.94
N HIS A 213 -14.51 21.76 8.21
CA HIS A 213 -14.43 20.38 7.73
C HIS A 213 -13.13 20.03 6.99
N GLU A 214 -12.61 20.94 6.17
CA GLU A 214 -11.37 20.70 5.42
C GLU A 214 -10.14 20.67 6.34
N LEU A 215 -10.06 21.58 7.31
CA LEU A 215 -8.95 21.60 8.27
C LEU A 215 -9.03 20.41 9.24
N ILE A 216 -10.24 20.06 9.70
CA ILE A 216 -10.52 18.83 10.45
C ILE A 216 -10.00 17.59 9.69
N ASN A 217 -10.27 17.51 8.38
CA ASN A 217 -9.82 16.40 7.55
C ASN A 217 -8.30 16.37 7.36
N ILE A 218 -7.68 17.53 7.10
CA ILE A 218 -6.21 17.68 6.99
C ILE A 218 -5.54 17.19 8.28
N LEU A 219 -6.08 17.57 9.43
CA LEU A 219 -5.55 17.22 10.75
C LEU A 219 -5.94 15.81 11.21
N GLY A 220 -6.81 15.11 10.50
CA GLY A 220 -7.26 13.75 10.87
C GLY A 220 -8.12 13.72 12.14
N MET A 221 -8.80 14.81 12.45
CA MET A 221 -9.63 14.92 13.66
C MET A 221 -10.91 14.08 13.54
N GLY A 222 -11.31 13.41 14.63
CA GLY A 222 -12.49 12.54 14.64
C GLY A 222 -12.38 11.28 13.77
N THR A 223 -11.27 11.10 13.04
CA THR A 223 -10.96 9.86 12.32
C THR A 223 -10.27 8.89 13.26
N ASN A 224 -10.96 8.48 14.33
CA ASN A 224 -10.40 7.48 15.22
C ASN A 224 -10.20 6.19 14.41
N THR A 225 -8.94 5.81 14.23
CA THR A 225 -8.36 4.79 13.34
C THR A 225 -8.35 5.07 11.83
N VAL A 226 -7.21 4.70 11.22
CA VAL A 226 -6.93 4.45 9.79
C VAL A 226 -8.12 3.84 9.00
N LYS A 227 -9.03 3.12 9.68
CA LYS A 227 -10.34 2.65 9.18
C LYS A 227 -11.24 3.76 8.62
N GLY A 228 -11.32 4.94 9.26
CA GLY A 228 -12.21 6.04 8.85
C GLY A 228 -11.80 6.71 7.53
N LYS A 229 -10.50 6.94 7.34
CA LYS A 229 -9.95 7.46 6.07
C LYS A 229 -10.16 6.48 4.91
N LEU A 230 -9.94 5.19 5.14
CA LEU A 230 -10.14 4.17 4.09
C LEU A 230 -11.62 3.94 3.78
N THR A 231 -12.52 4.00 4.75
CA THR A 231 -13.97 3.80 4.52
C THR A 231 -14.61 4.96 3.75
N GLY A 232 -14.30 6.21 4.10
CA GLY A 232 -14.81 7.36 3.34
C GLY A 232 -14.29 7.43 1.90
N ILE A 233 -13.05 7.00 1.65
CA ILE A 233 -12.50 6.86 0.30
C ILE A 233 -13.10 5.63 -0.41
N ALA A 234 -13.31 4.53 0.30
CA ALA A 234 -13.85 3.29 -0.24
C ALA A 234 -15.31 3.45 -0.67
N ASP A 235 -16.15 4.09 0.14
CA ASP A 235 -17.57 4.33 -0.19
C ASP A 235 -17.71 5.22 -1.44
N ASN A 236 -16.84 6.23 -1.59
CA ASN A 236 -16.80 7.10 -2.78
C ASN A 236 -16.34 6.39 -4.07
N ILE A 237 -15.66 5.23 -3.95
CA ILE A 237 -15.16 4.45 -5.09
C ILE A 237 -15.89 3.09 -5.19
N GLY A 238 -16.97 2.89 -4.42
CA GLY A 238 -17.80 1.68 -4.44
C GLY A 238 -17.12 0.44 -3.85
N ILE A 239 -16.14 0.60 -2.96
CA ILE A 239 -15.47 -0.49 -2.25
C ILE A 239 -16.19 -0.71 -0.90
N PRO A 240 -16.77 -1.90 -0.64
CA PRO A 240 -17.45 -2.17 0.63
C PRO A 240 -16.50 -2.04 1.83
N SER A 241 -16.99 -1.49 2.94
CA SER A 241 -16.21 -1.32 4.17
C SER A 241 -15.61 -2.63 4.71
N ALA A 242 -16.27 -3.76 4.45
CA ALA A 242 -15.74 -5.10 4.77
C ALA A 242 -14.46 -5.43 3.98
N ALA A 243 -14.35 -4.98 2.73
CA ALA A 243 -13.15 -5.18 1.91
C ALA A 243 -11.99 -4.33 2.41
N VAL A 244 -12.25 -3.09 2.85
CA VAL A 244 -11.25 -2.22 3.50
C VAL A 244 -10.65 -2.90 4.73
N GLU A 245 -11.49 -3.50 5.56
CA GLU A 245 -11.05 -4.21 6.75
C GLU A 245 -10.19 -5.44 6.41
N LEU A 246 -10.55 -6.17 5.35
CA LEU A 246 -9.79 -7.32 4.88
C LEU A 246 -8.40 -6.91 4.34
N ILE A 247 -8.33 -5.81 3.58
CA ILE A 247 -7.09 -5.24 3.04
C ILE A 247 -6.17 -4.80 4.18
N SER A 248 -6.75 -4.14 5.17
CA SER A 248 -6.00 -3.62 6.33
C SER A 248 -5.42 -4.74 7.19
N LYS A 249 -6.12 -5.87 7.30
CA LYS A 249 -5.64 -7.07 8.02
C LYS A 249 -4.55 -7.83 7.26
N ASN A 250 -4.55 -7.77 5.92
CA ASN A 250 -3.62 -8.54 5.08
C ASN A 250 -2.97 -7.71 3.95
N PRO A 251 -2.21 -6.64 4.26
CA PRO A 251 -1.70 -5.70 3.26
C PRO A 251 -0.71 -6.35 2.27
N LYS A 252 0.11 -7.30 2.73
CA LYS A 252 1.05 -8.05 1.86
C LYS A 252 0.32 -8.96 0.88
N GLU A 253 -0.74 -9.62 1.33
CA GLU A 253 -1.60 -10.48 0.51
C GLU A 253 -2.30 -9.65 -0.57
N PHE A 254 -2.86 -8.50 -0.17
CA PHE A 254 -3.52 -7.58 -1.08
C PHE A 254 -2.56 -7.03 -2.15
N CYS A 255 -1.35 -6.59 -1.78
CA CYS A 255 -0.35 -6.16 -2.76
C CYS A 255 -0.03 -7.25 -3.79
N ARG A 256 0.08 -8.52 -3.35
CA ARG A 256 0.29 -9.66 -4.27
C ARG A 256 -0.91 -9.91 -5.18
N LEU A 257 -2.14 -9.76 -4.66
CA LEU A 257 -3.37 -9.89 -5.47
C LEU A 257 -3.50 -8.73 -6.47
N TRP A 258 -3.21 -7.51 -6.05
CA TRP A 258 -3.25 -6.32 -6.89
C TRP A 258 -2.26 -6.40 -8.06
N GLN A 259 -1.05 -6.90 -7.82
CA GLN A 259 -0.06 -7.16 -8.87
C GLN A 259 -0.53 -8.18 -9.91
N LYS A 260 -1.40 -9.14 -9.53
CA LYS A 260 -2.01 -10.09 -10.48
C LYS A 260 -3.15 -9.46 -11.28
N LEU A 261 -3.80 -8.43 -10.75
CA LEU A 261 -4.88 -7.70 -11.40
C LEU A 261 -4.35 -6.63 -12.37
N THR A 262 -3.14 -6.10 -12.13
CA THR A 262 -2.44 -5.26 -13.10
C THR A 262 -2.03 -6.08 -14.30
N LYS A 263 -2.79 -5.95 -15.40
CA LYS A 263 -2.44 -6.58 -16.68
C LYS A 263 -1.11 -5.99 -17.16
N PRO A 264 -0.09 -6.81 -17.46
CA PRO A 264 1.08 -6.30 -18.15
C PRO A 264 0.64 -5.75 -19.50
N GLU A 265 1.37 -4.75 -19.99
CA GLU A 265 1.18 -4.28 -21.35
C GLU A 265 1.46 -5.44 -22.31
N PHE A 266 0.52 -5.71 -23.21
CA PHE A 266 0.72 -6.73 -24.21
C PHE A 266 1.80 -6.23 -25.19
N PRO A 267 2.82 -7.03 -25.54
CA PRO A 267 3.86 -6.59 -26.47
C PRO A 267 3.24 -6.12 -27.79
N THR A 268 3.51 -4.87 -28.17
CA THR A 268 3.11 -4.31 -29.46
C THR A 268 4.34 -4.05 -30.32
N ASP A 269 4.55 -4.89 -31.32
CA ASP A 269 5.56 -4.66 -32.34
C ASP A 269 4.94 -4.01 -33.57
N ARG A 270 5.49 -2.87 -34.00
CA ARG A 270 5.05 -2.22 -35.24
C ARG A 270 5.63 -2.96 -36.44
N LEU A 271 4.76 -3.35 -37.37
CA LEU A 271 5.19 -3.93 -38.65
C LEU A 271 5.62 -2.81 -39.61
N GLU A 272 6.92 -2.54 -39.68
CA GLU A 272 7.46 -1.44 -40.50
C GLU A 272 7.45 -1.70 -42.01
N ASN A 273 7.66 -2.95 -42.45
CA ASN A 273 7.66 -3.32 -43.86
C ASN A 273 6.93 -4.65 -44.10
N PRO A 274 5.59 -4.61 -44.24
CA PRO A 274 4.77 -5.81 -44.40
C PRO A 274 5.14 -6.65 -45.62
N ALA A 275 5.41 -6.01 -46.77
CA ALA A 275 5.75 -6.70 -48.03
C ALA A 275 7.05 -7.50 -47.90
N ARG A 276 8.10 -6.90 -47.33
CA ARG A 276 9.39 -7.58 -47.09
C ARG A 276 9.23 -8.73 -46.10
N ARG A 277 8.44 -8.56 -45.03
CA ARG A 277 8.21 -9.62 -44.04
C ARG A 277 7.39 -10.77 -44.63
N GLN A 278 6.41 -10.48 -45.48
CA GLN A 278 5.63 -11.49 -46.19
C GLN A 278 6.49 -12.32 -47.14
N GLN A 279 7.37 -11.67 -47.92
CA GLN A 279 8.32 -12.36 -48.78
C GLN A 279 9.28 -13.27 -47.99
N ARG A 280 9.90 -12.76 -46.92
CA ARG A 280 10.78 -13.58 -46.06
C ARG A 280 10.05 -14.74 -45.39
N ASN A 281 8.81 -14.53 -44.94
CA ASN A 281 8.01 -15.61 -44.37
C ASN A 281 7.68 -16.68 -45.41
N ALA A 282 7.37 -16.29 -46.66
CA ALA A 282 7.14 -17.23 -47.75
C ALA A 282 8.41 -18.04 -48.08
N GLU A 283 9.57 -17.40 -48.15
CA GLU A 283 10.87 -18.06 -48.31
C GLU A 283 11.17 -19.01 -47.14
N HIS A 284 10.90 -18.61 -45.90
CA HIS A 284 11.07 -19.47 -44.72
C HIS A 284 10.12 -20.67 -44.75
N LEU A 285 8.87 -20.50 -45.16
CA LEU A 285 7.90 -21.58 -45.28
C LEU A 285 8.26 -22.55 -46.42
N ALA A 286 8.75 -22.04 -47.55
CA ALA A 286 9.22 -22.84 -48.67
C ALA A 286 10.43 -23.72 -48.29
N ASN A 287 11.31 -23.19 -47.43
CA ASN A 287 12.49 -23.91 -46.93
C ASN A 287 12.25 -24.65 -45.59
N ALA A 288 11.05 -24.56 -45.02
CA ALA A 288 10.76 -25.25 -43.77
C ALA A 288 10.68 -26.76 -44.00
N PRO A 289 11.24 -27.58 -43.10
CA PRO A 289 11.12 -29.03 -43.21
C PRO A 289 9.64 -29.42 -43.21
N LYS A 290 9.30 -30.43 -44.01
CA LYS A 290 7.97 -31.02 -43.96
C LYS A 290 7.73 -31.61 -42.56
N LYS A 291 6.48 -31.56 -42.11
CA LYS A 291 6.10 -32.22 -40.87
C LYS A 291 6.18 -33.72 -41.07
N ASP A 292 7.25 -34.32 -40.57
CA ASP A 292 7.41 -35.76 -40.55
C ASP A 292 7.00 -36.32 -39.18
N TYR A 293 6.30 -37.44 -39.20
CA TYR A 293 5.83 -38.12 -38.00
C TYR A 293 6.56 -39.46 -37.90
N ALA A 294 7.29 -39.66 -36.80
CA ALA A 294 7.89 -40.94 -36.47
C ALA A 294 7.11 -41.58 -35.31
N LEU A 295 6.77 -42.86 -35.45
CA LEU A 295 6.17 -43.63 -34.38
C LEU A 295 7.24 -43.89 -33.31
N ARG A 296 7.13 -43.24 -32.15
CA ARG A 296 7.98 -43.55 -30.99
C ARG A 296 7.26 -44.56 -30.10
N SER A 297 7.90 -45.70 -29.85
CA SER A 297 7.48 -46.60 -28.78
C SER A 297 7.77 -45.90 -27.45
N ARG A 298 6.70 -45.49 -26.76
CA ARG A 298 6.79 -45.04 -25.37
C ARG A 298 6.38 -46.19 -24.47
N THR A 299 7.02 -46.31 -23.31
CA THR A 299 6.50 -47.14 -22.24
C THR A 299 5.20 -46.52 -21.75
N VAL A 300 4.11 -47.27 -21.85
CA VAL A 300 2.78 -46.84 -21.37
C VAL A 300 2.42 -47.70 -20.16
N ARG A 301 1.93 -47.06 -19.10
CA ARG A 301 1.32 -47.74 -17.96
C ARG A 301 0.05 -48.44 -18.45
N ILE A 302 0.07 -49.77 -18.46
CA ILE A 302 -1.08 -50.60 -18.91
C ILE A 302 -2.03 -50.97 -17.75
N SER A 303 -1.59 -50.76 -16.51
CA SER A 303 -2.42 -50.94 -15.32
C SER A 303 -3.34 -49.74 -15.10
N ALA A 304 -4.59 -50.03 -14.71
CA ALA A 304 -5.56 -49.03 -14.28
C ALA A 304 -6.21 -49.49 -12.97
N GLY A 305 -6.46 -48.54 -12.05
CA GLY A 305 -7.27 -48.80 -10.86
C GLY A 305 -8.73 -49.05 -11.23
N ALA A 306 -9.47 -49.73 -10.34
CA ALA A 306 -10.88 -50.02 -10.56
C ALA A 306 -11.78 -48.77 -10.56
N ILE A 307 -11.34 -47.70 -9.87
CA ILE A 307 -12.04 -46.42 -9.77
C ILE A 307 -11.31 -45.37 -10.61
N ASP A 308 -12.07 -44.56 -11.36
CA ASP A 308 -11.52 -43.41 -12.06
C ASP A 308 -11.09 -42.34 -11.04
N LYS A 309 -9.77 -42.07 -11.01
CA LYS A 309 -9.16 -41.08 -10.12
C LYS A 309 -9.79 -39.69 -10.18
N LYS A 310 -10.28 -39.26 -11.35
CA LYS A 310 -10.89 -37.93 -11.47
C LYS A 310 -12.26 -37.91 -10.79
N THR A 311 -13.04 -38.96 -10.97
CA THR A 311 -14.34 -39.14 -10.32
C THR A 311 -14.19 -39.13 -8.80
N TRP A 312 -13.27 -39.93 -8.27
CA TRP A 312 -13.00 -39.97 -6.82
C TRP A 312 -12.54 -38.62 -6.25
N LEU A 313 -11.59 -37.96 -6.92
CA LEU A 313 -11.11 -36.64 -6.48
C LEU A 313 -12.20 -35.57 -6.51
N LYS A 314 -13.09 -35.64 -7.50
CA LYS A 314 -14.21 -34.71 -7.62
C LYS A 314 -15.19 -34.87 -6.45
N GLU A 315 -15.51 -36.10 -6.06
CA GLU A 315 -16.34 -36.37 -4.89
C GLU A 315 -15.71 -35.85 -3.60
N LYS A 316 -14.40 -36.03 -3.42
CA LYS A 316 -13.68 -35.60 -2.19
C LYS A 316 -13.49 -34.09 -2.07
N TYR A 317 -13.33 -33.38 -3.19
CA TYR A 317 -12.92 -31.97 -3.20
C TYR A 317 -13.97 -31.01 -3.77
N THR A 318 -15.20 -31.49 -4.00
CA THR A 318 -16.36 -30.63 -4.24
C THR A 318 -17.05 -30.35 -2.91
N ASN A 319 -17.16 -29.09 -2.53
CA ASN A 319 -17.80 -28.69 -1.27
C ASN A 319 -19.34 -28.71 -1.37
N ASN A 320 -20.03 -28.46 -0.25
CA ASN A 320 -21.49 -28.43 -0.18
C ASN A 320 -22.14 -27.37 -1.09
N SER A 321 -21.40 -26.30 -1.41
CA SER A 321 -21.80 -25.26 -2.37
C SER A 321 -21.56 -25.67 -3.82
N ARG A 322 -21.21 -26.94 -4.08
CA ARG A 322 -20.88 -27.49 -5.40
C ARG A 322 -19.70 -26.81 -6.08
N GLN A 323 -18.76 -26.28 -5.31
CA GLN A 323 -17.51 -25.72 -5.80
C GLN A 323 -16.39 -26.75 -5.64
N MET A 324 -15.72 -27.09 -6.73
CA MET A 324 -14.51 -27.92 -6.66
C MET A 324 -13.32 -27.05 -6.28
N VAL A 325 -12.59 -27.44 -5.24
CA VAL A 325 -11.52 -26.63 -4.65
C VAL A 325 -10.15 -27.26 -4.92
N CYS A 326 -9.18 -26.44 -5.35
CA CYS A 326 -7.80 -26.88 -5.52
C CYS A 326 -7.12 -27.11 -4.17
N GLN A 327 -6.46 -28.26 -4.00
CA GLN A 327 -5.83 -28.63 -2.73
C GLN A 327 -4.66 -27.71 -2.31
N ILE A 328 -3.99 -27.04 -3.26
CA ILE A 328 -2.83 -26.17 -2.96
C ILE A 328 -3.25 -24.73 -2.72
N CYS A 329 -3.94 -24.11 -3.69
CA CYS A 329 -4.28 -22.70 -3.59
C CYS A 329 -5.57 -22.45 -2.79
N LYS A 330 -6.35 -23.50 -2.49
CA LYS A 330 -7.62 -23.46 -1.76
C LYS A 330 -8.69 -22.56 -2.40
N TYR A 331 -8.51 -22.20 -3.67
CA TYR A 331 -9.52 -21.51 -4.47
C TYR A 331 -10.36 -22.49 -5.27
N GLU A 332 -11.57 -22.07 -5.64
CA GLU A 332 -12.40 -22.73 -6.62
C GLU A 332 -11.63 -22.94 -7.94
N MET A 333 -11.86 -24.07 -8.60
CA MET A 333 -11.25 -24.37 -9.89
C MET A 333 -11.60 -23.29 -10.93
N PRO A 334 -10.63 -22.88 -11.77
CA PRO A 334 -10.70 -21.60 -12.48
C PRO A 334 -11.71 -21.55 -13.63
N PHE A 335 -12.12 -22.69 -14.19
CA PHE A 335 -13.09 -22.74 -15.26
C PHE A 335 -13.75 -24.12 -15.36
N ARG A 336 -14.85 -24.17 -16.12
CA ARG A 336 -15.63 -25.37 -16.42
C ARG A 336 -15.51 -25.73 -17.90
N VAL A 337 -15.47 -27.02 -18.23
CA VAL A 337 -15.40 -27.52 -19.60
C VAL A 337 -16.80 -27.82 -20.16
N PRO A 338 -17.08 -27.42 -21.41
CA PRO A 338 -18.25 -27.88 -22.14
C PRO A 338 -18.01 -29.22 -22.88
N PRO A 339 -19.04 -30.04 -23.14
CA PRO A 339 -20.41 -29.93 -22.61
C PRO A 339 -20.51 -30.48 -21.18
N GLY A 340 -21.49 -30.02 -20.40
CA GLY A 340 -21.76 -30.52 -19.03
C GLY A 340 -21.32 -29.61 -17.89
N GLY A 341 -20.52 -28.58 -18.15
CA GLY A 341 -20.21 -27.53 -17.16
C GLY A 341 -19.42 -28.03 -15.95
N GLU A 342 -18.66 -29.11 -16.15
CA GLU A 342 -17.83 -29.72 -15.12
C GLU A 342 -16.54 -28.95 -14.90
N TYR A 343 -16.05 -28.88 -13.67
CA TYR A 343 -14.80 -28.18 -13.39
C TYR A 343 -13.61 -28.86 -14.08
N TYR A 344 -12.77 -28.06 -14.73
CA TYR A 344 -11.48 -28.54 -15.19
C TYR A 344 -10.48 -28.57 -14.03
N PHE A 345 -9.83 -29.71 -13.86
CA PHE A 345 -8.69 -29.86 -12.95
C PHE A 345 -7.74 -30.92 -13.47
N GLU A 346 -6.51 -30.89 -12.96
CA GLU A 346 -5.50 -31.90 -13.22
C GLU A 346 -5.41 -32.85 -12.01
N ALA A 347 -5.59 -34.15 -12.27
CA ALA A 347 -5.31 -35.21 -11.32
C ALA A 347 -3.80 -35.53 -11.39
N VAL A 348 -3.04 -35.00 -10.44
CA VAL A 348 -1.56 -35.12 -10.42
C VAL A 348 -1.16 -36.14 -9.38
N GLU A 349 -0.50 -37.21 -9.79
CA GLU A 349 0.05 -38.21 -8.86
C GLU A 349 1.04 -37.54 -7.90
N ALA A 350 0.80 -37.69 -6.60
CA ALA A 350 1.53 -37.04 -5.52
C ALA A 350 3.01 -37.47 -5.50
N LEU A 351 3.28 -38.75 -5.73
CA LEU A 351 4.62 -39.33 -5.80
C LEU A 351 4.72 -40.22 -7.04
N GLY A 352 5.91 -40.36 -7.62
CA GLY A 352 6.09 -41.07 -8.89
C GLY A 352 6.31 -42.58 -8.77
N ASP A 353 6.43 -43.12 -7.56
CA ASP A 353 6.96 -44.46 -7.28
C ASP A 353 6.03 -45.33 -6.41
N PHE A 354 4.73 -45.03 -6.40
CA PHE A 354 3.76 -45.92 -5.78
C PHE A 354 3.74 -47.29 -6.48
N ARG A 355 3.72 -48.38 -5.70
CA ARG A 355 3.82 -49.76 -6.22
C ARG A 355 2.51 -50.32 -6.77
N LYS A 356 1.36 -49.74 -6.41
CA LYS A 356 0.02 -50.21 -6.78
C LYS A 356 -0.80 -49.04 -7.32
N GLU A 357 -1.77 -49.31 -8.20
CA GLU A 357 -2.77 -48.31 -8.56
C GLU A 357 -3.69 -48.03 -7.38
N ASN A 358 -3.80 -46.76 -6.99
CA ASN A 358 -4.85 -46.30 -6.06
C ASN A 358 -5.18 -44.84 -6.36
N GLU A 359 -6.46 -44.52 -6.42
CA GLU A 359 -6.99 -43.17 -6.65
C GLU A 359 -6.54 -42.14 -5.61
N ALA A 360 -6.31 -42.56 -4.35
CA ALA A 360 -5.81 -41.73 -3.26
C ALA A 360 -4.35 -41.27 -3.46
N GLN A 361 -3.65 -41.75 -4.49
CA GLN A 361 -2.31 -41.29 -4.83
C GLN A 361 -2.29 -39.99 -5.61
N TYR A 362 -3.46 -39.48 -6.02
CA TYR A 362 -3.58 -38.33 -6.90
C TYR A 362 -4.08 -37.10 -6.14
N LEU A 363 -3.65 -35.92 -6.60
CA LEU A 363 -4.05 -34.62 -6.08
C LEU A 363 -4.98 -33.91 -7.07
N ALA A 364 -6.02 -33.27 -6.56
CA ALA A 364 -6.94 -32.40 -7.31
C ALA A 364 -6.37 -30.97 -7.38
N LEU A 365 -5.69 -30.65 -8.47
CA LEU A 365 -4.99 -29.36 -8.64
C LEU A 365 -5.57 -28.54 -9.79
N CYS A 366 -5.61 -27.22 -9.63
CA CYS A 366 -5.87 -26.32 -10.75
C CYS A 366 -4.68 -26.35 -11.74
N PRO A 367 -4.86 -25.93 -13.01
CA PRO A 367 -3.81 -26.03 -14.04
C PRO A 367 -2.48 -25.36 -13.63
N VAL A 368 -2.57 -24.22 -12.94
CA VAL A 368 -1.39 -23.47 -12.49
C VAL A 368 -0.65 -24.21 -11.37
N CYS A 369 -1.38 -24.70 -10.36
CA CYS A 369 -0.80 -25.46 -9.25
C CYS A 369 -0.23 -26.79 -9.74
N ALA A 370 -0.90 -27.47 -10.67
CA ALA A 370 -0.46 -28.71 -11.28
C ALA A 370 0.86 -28.54 -12.04
N ALA A 371 0.96 -27.50 -12.89
CA ALA A 371 2.19 -27.17 -13.60
C ALA A 371 3.35 -26.89 -12.64
N ARG A 372 3.12 -26.06 -11.61
CA ARG A 372 4.11 -25.77 -10.57
C ARG A 372 4.53 -27.04 -9.82
N TYR A 373 3.59 -27.89 -9.44
CA TYR A 373 3.87 -29.13 -8.73
C TYR A 373 4.75 -30.07 -9.55
N LYS A 374 4.45 -30.24 -10.83
CA LYS A 374 5.26 -31.07 -11.73
C LYS A 374 6.71 -30.57 -11.78
N VAL A 375 6.90 -29.26 -12.02
CA VAL A 375 8.23 -28.65 -12.15
C VAL A 375 9.03 -28.65 -10.84
N PHE A 376 8.41 -28.27 -9.71
CA PHE A 376 9.14 -28.05 -8.46
C PHE A 376 9.17 -29.26 -7.53
N VAL A 377 8.24 -30.22 -7.71
CA VAL A 377 8.19 -31.44 -6.89
C VAL A 377 8.54 -32.65 -7.74
N LYS A 378 7.75 -32.99 -8.77
CA LYS A 378 7.94 -34.27 -9.50
C LYS A 378 9.29 -34.38 -10.21
N ASP A 379 9.81 -33.28 -10.74
CA ASP A 379 11.08 -33.28 -11.47
C ASP A 379 12.31 -33.23 -10.53
N SER A 380 12.11 -33.18 -9.20
CA SER A 380 13.18 -33.13 -8.20
C SER A 380 13.09 -34.29 -7.20
N ALA A 381 14.03 -35.23 -7.30
CA ALA A 381 14.09 -36.39 -6.39
C ALA A 381 14.13 -35.98 -4.91
N LYS A 382 14.87 -34.92 -4.57
CA LYS A 382 14.94 -34.39 -3.20
C LYS A 382 13.59 -33.84 -2.73
N ALA A 383 12.84 -33.17 -3.62
CA ALA A 383 11.53 -32.64 -3.29
C ALA A 383 10.47 -33.75 -3.15
N VAL A 384 10.54 -34.78 -4.00
CA VAL A 384 9.68 -35.98 -3.88
C VAL A 384 9.93 -36.68 -2.53
N GLU A 385 11.19 -36.86 -2.12
CA GLU A 385 11.49 -37.52 -0.85
C GLU A 385 11.01 -36.69 0.34
N LYS A 386 11.25 -35.38 0.33
CA LYS A 386 10.69 -34.49 1.35
C LYS A 386 9.16 -34.58 1.41
N MET A 387 8.48 -34.58 0.26
CA MET A 387 7.02 -34.70 0.19
C MET A 387 6.53 -36.04 0.76
N ARG A 388 7.27 -37.14 0.52
CA ARG A 388 6.97 -38.46 1.12
C ARG A 388 7.04 -38.39 2.64
N ASP A 389 8.10 -37.79 3.19
CA ASP A 389 8.27 -37.66 4.63
C ASP A 389 7.20 -36.76 5.25
N ASP A 390 6.89 -35.62 4.62
CA ASP A 390 5.86 -34.71 5.09
C ASP A 390 4.46 -35.39 5.08
N LEU A 391 4.16 -36.21 4.07
CA LEU A 391 2.90 -36.98 4.01
C LEU A 391 2.79 -38.00 5.13
N LYS A 392 3.86 -38.75 5.41
CA LYS A 392 3.88 -39.76 6.47
C LYS A 392 3.70 -39.13 7.85
N ASN A 393 4.38 -38.01 8.09
CA ASN A 393 4.52 -37.43 9.43
C ASN A 393 3.56 -36.27 9.73
N ALA A 394 2.68 -35.89 8.80
CA ALA A 394 1.80 -34.74 9.05
C ALA A 394 0.88 -34.95 10.27
N GLU A 395 0.93 -34.03 11.23
CA GLU A 395 0.10 -34.08 12.44
C GLU A 395 -1.33 -33.55 12.21
N GLY A 396 -1.59 -32.99 11.02
CA GLY A 396 -2.90 -32.48 10.63
C GLY A 396 -3.20 -32.67 9.16
N LEU A 397 -4.25 -32.00 8.69
CA LEU A 397 -4.74 -32.11 7.31
C LEU A 397 -4.01 -31.23 6.30
N GLU A 398 -2.92 -30.59 6.71
CA GLU A 398 -2.09 -29.75 5.84
C GLU A 398 -0.66 -30.24 5.78
N VAL A 399 -0.16 -30.39 4.56
CA VAL A 399 1.21 -30.82 4.28
C VAL A 399 1.96 -29.64 3.65
N PRO A 400 3.06 -29.16 4.24
CA PRO A 400 3.78 -27.99 3.75
C PRO A 400 4.37 -28.22 2.35
N ILE A 401 4.37 -27.18 1.50
CA ILE A 401 4.92 -27.25 0.16
C ILE A 401 5.61 -25.94 -0.25
N LYS A 402 6.69 -26.07 -1.02
CA LYS A 402 7.40 -24.96 -1.65
C LYS A 402 7.43 -25.14 -3.17
N LEU A 403 6.88 -24.16 -3.89
CA LEU A 403 6.75 -24.14 -5.35
C LEU A 403 7.40 -22.87 -5.91
N GLY A 404 8.74 -22.86 -5.98
CA GLY A 404 9.52 -21.66 -6.28
C GLY A 404 9.41 -20.63 -5.15
N ASP A 405 8.98 -19.41 -5.46
CA ASP A 405 8.74 -18.33 -4.49
C ASP A 405 7.42 -18.48 -3.70
N PHE A 406 6.60 -19.47 -4.08
CA PHE A 406 5.36 -19.76 -3.36
C PHE A 406 5.62 -20.76 -2.23
N GLU A 407 5.40 -20.34 -1.00
CA GLU A 407 5.37 -21.19 0.19
C GLU A 407 3.92 -21.33 0.67
N GLY A 408 3.48 -22.57 0.90
CA GLY A 408 2.10 -22.86 1.28
C GLY A 408 1.94 -24.29 1.78
N SER A 409 0.75 -24.84 1.60
CA SER A 409 0.43 -26.21 2.01
C SER A 409 -0.56 -26.87 1.04
N ILE A 410 -0.52 -28.19 0.97
CA ILE A 410 -1.57 -29.03 0.36
C ILE A 410 -2.56 -29.37 1.47
N ARG A 411 -3.83 -29.01 1.25
CA ARG A 411 -4.94 -29.38 2.13
C ARG A 411 -5.54 -30.72 1.70
N PHE A 412 -5.71 -31.62 2.65
CA PHE A 412 -6.40 -32.89 2.48
C PHE A 412 -7.73 -32.90 3.22
N VAL A 413 -8.68 -33.71 2.73
CA VAL A 413 -9.75 -34.25 3.58
C VAL A 413 -9.20 -35.45 4.33
N GLU A 414 -9.76 -35.73 5.51
CA GLU A 414 -9.28 -36.76 6.43
C GLU A 414 -9.13 -38.13 5.76
N THR A 415 -10.18 -38.58 5.05
CA THR A 415 -10.15 -39.85 4.31
C THR A 415 -9.02 -39.92 3.27
N HIS A 416 -8.81 -38.86 2.48
CA HIS A 416 -7.73 -38.85 1.49
C HIS A 416 -6.34 -38.91 2.15
N LEU A 417 -6.10 -38.18 3.25
CA LEU A 417 -4.82 -38.23 3.93
C LEU A 417 -4.55 -39.60 4.57
N PHE A 418 -5.59 -40.23 5.12
CA PHE A 418 -5.49 -41.58 5.64
C PHE A 418 -5.13 -42.59 4.54
N ASP A 419 -5.86 -42.57 3.42
CA ASP A 419 -5.70 -43.51 2.32
C ASP A 419 -4.32 -43.38 1.63
N ILE A 420 -3.83 -42.15 1.45
CA ILE A 420 -2.50 -41.93 0.85
C ILE A 420 -1.37 -42.40 1.79
N ARG A 421 -1.53 -42.27 3.11
CA ARG A 421 -0.58 -42.80 4.10
C ARG A 421 -0.57 -44.31 4.12
N ALA A 422 -1.74 -44.94 4.09
CA ALA A 422 -1.84 -46.40 4.00
C ALA A 422 -1.12 -46.93 2.75
N SER A 423 -1.17 -46.18 1.64
CA SER A 423 -0.47 -46.49 0.40
C SER A 423 1.06 -46.31 0.46
N LEU A 424 1.57 -45.56 1.45
CA LEU A 424 3.00 -45.30 1.67
C LEU A 424 3.65 -46.30 2.64
N SER A 425 2.86 -46.98 3.46
CA SER A 425 3.32 -48.01 4.39
C SER A 425 3.57 -49.33 3.65
N PRO A 426 4.61 -50.11 4.01
CA PRO A 426 4.74 -51.47 3.50
C PRO A 426 3.51 -52.30 3.92
N PRO A 427 3.05 -53.26 3.10
CA PRO A 427 1.92 -54.09 3.46
C PRO A 427 2.24 -54.81 4.77
N SER A 428 1.45 -54.58 5.82
CA SER A 428 1.43 -55.44 7.00
C SER A 428 1.11 -56.85 6.52
N ASN A 429 1.93 -57.83 6.90
CA ASN A 429 1.62 -59.25 6.72
C ASN A 429 0.27 -59.53 7.37
N VAL A 430 -0.79 -59.50 6.57
CA VAL A 430 -2.05 -60.14 6.93
C VAL A 430 -1.74 -61.62 6.86
N SER A 431 -1.66 -62.26 8.03
CA SER A 431 -1.61 -63.70 8.18
C SER A 431 -2.77 -64.30 7.39
N ASN A 432 -2.45 -64.90 6.24
CA ASN A 432 -3.36 -65.79 5.52
C ASN A 432 -3.70 -66.94 6.48
N ASN A 433 -4.87 -66.88 7.09
CA ASN A 433 -5.45 -68.02 7.82
C ASN A 433 -6.46 -68.80 6.95
N ASP A 434 -6.43 -68.61 5.63
CA ASP A 434 -7.29 -69.31 4.67
C ASP A 434 -6.52 -70.38 3.87
N GLY A 435 -5.54 -71.03 4.53
CA GLY A 435 -4.68 -72.06 3.93
C GLY A 435 -4.86 -73.47 4.50
N GLU A 436 -5.87 -73.69 5.34
CA GLU A 436 -6.12 -74.97 6.04
C GLU A 436 -7.56 -75.46 5.81
N MET A 437 -7.99 -75.53 4.55
CA MET A 437 -9.20 -76.28 4.19
C MET A 437 -9.16 -76.93 2.79
N GLU A 438 -8.02 -76.88 2.11
CA GLU A 438 -7.88 -77.42 0.74
C GLU A 438 -6.77 -78.49 0.61
N ARG A 439 -6.23 -78.96 1.74
CA ARG A 439 -5.31 -80.12 1.80
C ARG A 439 -5.95 -81.42 2.33
N GLU A 440 -7.21 -81.41 2.75
CA GLU A 440 -7.93 -82.62 3.18
C GLU A 440 -8.99 -83.14 2.19
N ARG A 441 -9.14 -82.53 1.00
CA ARG A 441 -10.07 -83.02 -0.05
C ARG A 441 -9.41 -83.64 -1.29
N LYS A 442 -8.08 -83.83 -1.29
CA LYS A 442 -7.36 -84.46 -2.41
C LYS A 442 -6.53 -85.70 -2.03
N ALA A 443 -6.82 -86.33 -0.90
CA ALA A 443 -6.23 -87.62 -0.53
C ALA A 443 -7.13 -88.84 -0.80
N ASP A 444 -8.40 -88.67 -1.20
CA ASP A 444 -9.39 -89.77 -1.31
C ASP A 444 -9.98 -89.99 -2.71
N GLN A 445 -9.28 -89.62 -3.79
CA GLN A 445 -9.69 -90.02 -5.15
C GLN A 445 -8.48 -90.28 -6.07
N VAL A 446 -7.80 -91.39 -5.86
CA VAL A 446 -7.22 -92.22 -6.95
C VAL A 446 -7.27 -93.70 -6.50
N VAL A 447 -8.25 -94.44 -7.04
CA VAL A 447 -8.14 -95.88 -7.35
C VAL A 447 -8.07 -95.97 -8.87
#